data_AF-A0AAT9I641-F1
#
_entry.id   AF-A0AAT9I641-F1
#
_cell.length_a   1.000
_cell.length_b   1.000
_cell.length_c   1.000
_cell.angle_alpha   90.00
_cell.angle_beta   90.00
_cell.angle_gamma   90.00
#
_symmetry.space_group_name_H-M   'P 1'
#
loop_
_entity.id
_entity.type
_entity.pdbx_description
1 polymer ?
#
loop_
_entity_poly.entity_id
_entity_poly.type
_entity_poly.pdbx_seq_one_letter_code
_entity_poly.pdbx_strand_id
1 'polypeptide(L)'
;MMDKGNPIFRSWVPEWLIRLTIFLVLIPTVMLFALSTANVNAATGFYGAEPADMQFSMLIFYASIVSFTPLERRFFSRISTKEYFLLCLVFQVLVTWCCYHTRVLPILFMCRFLQGLFNCGITSICLTLLFGRLQSEHARETGYAIFYGMILCSSSITSLVAAPVIDNFEYNVLYKLMIYTFIPGAILLLLLMNKVHLVRKTPLYQLDWSSYFLYCPMLVLLGYVLIYGQQYYWLQDNTIIWSLMTVVLLAIFFVLRQVTRKRPFIHLEVFKSKAFGFGLLLLGGLYLIRGSFSITTSYFSTVLGMDPINLYELLLYNILGIATGAVISARLVIKKRPLQFIWLAGFFLLLVFHTTMFFLFTTEADMRTFIFPLIIQGLGAGMVMTPIILFIISSVPDAISQSASAVGVFIRYTFFGLSTALMNFFFLYYSKIHAMRLSDRISRADNGLQERLNTYQAALQARGMMPDQAAKLATGLLDKAIQKQAFLKYAMDYYQLMGILIMVMMLLIIMAPFINRTSINVKAKQPAAATF
;
A
#
# COMPACT_ATOMS: atom_id res chain seq x y z
N MET A 1 35.06 -8.05 -14.12
CA MET A 1 35.65 -6.91 -14.84
C MET A 1 34.51 -6.18 -15.53
N MET A 2 34.21 -4.96 -15.10
CA MET A 2 33.22 -4.09 -15.75
C MET A 2 33.80 -3.70 -17.10
N ASP A 3 33.08 -4.02 -18.17
CA ASP A 3 33.40 -3.58 -19.52
C ASP A 3 33.53 -2.04 -19.49
N LYS A 4 34.63 -1.49 -20.02
CA LYS A 4 34.83 -0.03 -20.19
C LYS A 4 33.92 0.50 -21.32
N GLY A 5 32.65 0.11 -21.30
CA GLY A 5 31.61 0.56 -22.20
C GLY A 5 31.01 1.87 -21.71
N ASN A 6 30.56 2.68 -22.66
CA ASN A 6 29.92 4.00 -22.48
C ASN A 6 29.21 4.18 -21.12
N PRO A 7 29.40 5.34 -20.45
CA PRO A 7 28.66 5.62 -19.22
C PRO A 7 27.15 5.58 -19.48
N ILE A 8 26.39 5.05 -18.51
CA ILE A 8 24.92 4.86 -18.60
C ILE A 8 24.22 6.18 -18.95
N PHE A 9 24.73 7.28 -18.42
CA PHE A 9 24.32 8.64 -18.74
C PHE A 9 25.43 9.32 -19.53
N ARG A 10 25.08 10.28 -20.38
CA ARG A 10 26.05 11.07 -21.14
C ARG A 10 27.03 11.75 -20.17
N SER A 11 28.30 11.81 -20.57
CA SER A 11 29.40 12.30 -19.72
C SER A 11 29.25 13.74 -19.23
N TRP A 12 28.49 14.57 -19.95
CA TRP A 12 28.23 15.96 -19.58
C TRP A 12 27.15 16.13 -18.49
N VAL A 13 26.40 15.07 -18.15
CA VAL A 13 25.25 15.18 -17.27
C VAL A 13 25.68 15.20 -15.80
N PRO A 14 25.38 16.27 -15.03
CA PRO A 14 25.76 16.34 -13.63
C PRO A 14 24.92 15.39 -12.77
N GLU A 15 25.48 14.90 -11.65
CA GLU A 15 24.82 13.89 -10.80
C GLU A 15 23.46 14.34 -10.24
N TRP A 16 23.31 15.63 -9.91
CA TRP A 16 22.05 16.16 -9.37
C TRP A 16 20.92 16.04 -10.40
N LEU A 17 21.21 16.25 -11.69
CA LEU A 17 20.22 16.16 -12.77
C LEU A 17 19.81 14.70 -13.02
N ILE A 18 20.74 13.76 -12.84
CA ILE A 18 20.46 12.32 -12.92
C ILE A 18 19.52 11.90 -11.79
N ARG A 19 19.83 12.32 -10.55
CA ARG A 19 18.98 12.03 -9.38
C ARG A 19 17.60 12.65 -9.56
N LEU A 20 17.53 13.92 -9.98
CA LEU A 20 16.27 14.60 -10.28
C LEU A 20 15.45 13.85 -11.33
N THR A 21 16.08 13.38 -12.40
CA THR A 21 15.39 12.61 -13.46
C THR A 21 14.81 11.30 -12.92
N ILE A 22 15.56 10.57 -12.07
CA ILE A 22 15.07 9.34 -11.43
C ILE A 22 13.88 9.66 -10.51
N PHE A 23 13.97 10.72 -9.71
CA PHE A 23 12.88 11.14 -8.81
C PHE A 23 11.63 11.60 -9.56
N LEU A 24 11.79 12.36 -10.65
CA LEU A 24 10.68 12.83 -11.49
C LEU A 24 9.89 11.67 -12.11
N VAL A 25 10.52 10.53 -12.33
CA VAL A 25 9.85 9.33 -12.85
C VAL A 25 9.30 8.45 -11.73
N LEU A 26 9.99 8.38 -10.60
CA LEU A 26 9.61 7.54 -9.47
C LEU A 26 8.41 8.10 -8.69
N ILE A 27 8.25 9.42 -8.59
CA ILE A 27 7.10 10.02 -7.89
C ILE A 27 5.77 9.63 -8.58
N PRO A 28 5.59 9.83 -9.90
CA PRO A 28 4.38 9.42 -10.59
C PRO A 28 4.09 7.93 -10.50
N THR A 29 5.11 7.07 -10.50
CA THR A 29 4.89 5.62 -10.34
C THR A 29 4.40 5.23 -8.96
N VAL A 30 4.92 5.87 -7.91
CA VAL A 30 4.44 5.71 -6.53
C VAL A 30 2.99 6.21 -6.42
N MET A 31 2.65 7.32 -7.09
CA MET A 31 1.32 7.89 -7.03
C MET A 31 0.28 7.01 -7.74
N LEU A 32 0.65 6.44 -8.89
CA LEU A 32 -0.27 5.67 -9.70
C LEU A 32 -0.78 4.40 -8.99
N PHE A 33 0.01 3.86 -8.05
CA PHE A 33 -0.38 2.75 -7.17
C PHE A 33 -1.66 3.05 -6.36
N ALA A 34 -1.78 4.24 -5.76
CA ALA A 34 -2.89 4.59 -4.87
C ALA A 34 -3.99 5.42 -5.57
N LEU A 35 -3.91 5.60 -6.89
CA LEU A 35 -4.82 6.50 -7.62
C LEU A 35 -6.30 6.12 -7.51
N SER A 36 -6.64 4.82 -7.51
CA SER A 36 -8.05 4.38 -7.40
C SER A 36 -8.64 4.59 -6.00
N THR A 37 -7.78 4.72 -4.98
CA THR A 37 -8.19 4.89 -3.58
C THR A 37 -7.90 6.30 -3.04
N ALA A 38 -7.37 7.20 -3.87
CA ALA A 38 -7.09 8.59 -3.49
C ALA A 38 -8.36 9.33 -3.01
N ASN A 39 -9.48 9.09 -3.70
CA ASN A 39 -10.82 9.46 -3.26
C ASN A 39 -11.80 8.41 -3.78
N VAL A 40 -12.19 7.51 -2.88
CA VAL A 40 -13.06 6.37 -3.23
C VAL A 40 -14.43 6.88 -3.68
N ASN A 41 -14.98 7.93 -3.05
CA ASN A 41 -16.30 8.47 -3.37
C ASN A 41 -16.37 9.07 -4.77
N ALA A 42 -15.33 9.82 -5.17
CA ALA A 42 -15.25 10.39 -6.51
C ALA A 42 -15.08 9.28 -7.58
N ALA A 43 -14.29 8.25 -7.27
CA ALA A 43 -14.06 7.14 -8.17
C ALA A 43 -15.33 6.28 -8.36
N THR A 44 -16.03 5.94 -7.28
CA THR A 44 -17.29 5.18 -7.33
C THR A 44 -18.39 5.96 -8.03
N GLY A 45 -18.49 7.26 -7.78
CA GLY A 45 -19.44 8.15 -8.46
C GLY A 45 -19.18 8.24 -9.97
N PHE A 46 -17.92 8.29 -10.39
CA PHE A 46 -17.55 8.36 -11.82
C PHE A 46 -17.82 7.05 -12.57
N TYR A 47 -17.50 5.89 -11.96
CA TYR A 47 -17.65 4.59 -12.59
C TYR A 47 -19.04 3.95 -12.40
N GLY A 48 -19.88 4.49 -11.51
CA GLY A 48 -21.12 3.82 -11.10
C GLY A 48 -20.85 2.48 -10.41
N ALA A 49 -19.76 2.43 -9.62
CA ALA A 49 -19.18 1.22 -9.06
C ALA A 49 -19.25 1.22 -7.54
N GLU A 50 -19.02 0.07 -6.93
CA GLU A 50 -18.96 -0.04 -5.49
C GLU A 50 -17.56 0.29 -4.93
N PRO A 51 -17.45 0.70 -3.65
CA PRO A 51 -16.15 0.92 -3.02
C PRO A 51 -15.22 -0.30 -3.08
N ALA A 52 -15.80 -1.51 -3.06
CA ALA A 52 -15.07 -2.76 -3.20
C ALA A 52 -14.37 -2.87 -4.58
N ASP A 53 -15.00 -2.42 -5.66
CA ASP A 53 -14.39 -2.41 -7.00
C ASP A 53 -13.12 -1.55 -7.05
N MET A 54 -13.13 -0.40 -6.35
CA MET A 54 -11.99 0.52 -6.32
C MET A 54 -10.83 -0.03 -5.48
N GLN A 55 -11.14 -0.72 -4.38
CA GLN A 55 -10.16 -1.47 -3.60
C GLN A 55 -9.57 -2.63 -4.40
N PHE A 56 -10.42 -3.38 -5.12
CA PHE A 56 -9.99 -4.47 -5.98
C PHE A 56 -9.11 -3.98 -7.14
N SER A 57 -9.43 -2.84 -7.76
CA SER A 57 -8.57 -2.19 -8.77
C SER A 57 -7.15 -1.91 -8.25
N MET A 58 -7.02 -1.41 -7.02
CA MET A 58 -5.71 -1.19 -6.38
C MET A 58 -4.99 -2.52 -6.12
N LEU A 59 -5.72 -3.55 -5.70
CA LEU A 59 -5.16 -4.85 -5.41
C LEU A 59 -4.71 -5.58 -6.69
N ILE A 60 -5.46 -5.48 -7.80
CA ILE A 60 -5.05 -6.00 -9.12
C ILE A 60 -3.74 -5.36 -9.58
N PHE A 61 -3.63 -4.04 -9.42
CA PHE A 61 -2.40 -3.32 -9.74
C PHE A 61 -1.21 -3.87 -8.95
N TYR A 62 -1.40 -4.11 -7.65
CA TYR A 62 -0.38 -4.70 -6.80
C TYR A 62 -0.07 -6.16 -7.15
N ALA A 63 -1.09 -6.97 -7.46
CA ALA A 63 -0.96 -8.35 -7.90
C ALA A 63 -0.07 -8.46 -9.14
N SER A 64 -0.24 -7.54 -10.09
CA SER A 64 0.62 -7.46 -11.28
C SER A 64 2.08 -7.18 -10.93
N ILE A 65 2.35 -6.22 -10.05
CA ILE A 65 3.72 -5.94 -9.56
C ILE A 65 4.36 -7.18 -8.96
N VAL A 66 3.63 -7.86 -8.07
CA VAL A 66 4.10 -9.08 -7.39
C VAL A 66 4.39 -10.18 -8.41
N SER A 67 3.48 -10.38 -9.37
CA SER A 67 3.61 -11.41 -10.40
C SER A 67 4.82 -11.19 -11.31
N PHE A 68 5.13 -9.92 -11.63
CA PHE A 68 6.18 -9.56 -12.59
C PHE A 68 7.56 -9.40 -11.93
N THR A 69 7.64 -9.16 -10.62
CA THR A 69 8.91 -8.94 -9.90
C THR A 69 9.97 -10.04 -10.15
N PRO A 70 9.66 -11.34 -10.12
CA PRO A 70 10.66 -12.38 -10.40
C PRO A 70 11.13 -12.40 -11.86
N LEU A 71 10.26 -12.00 -12.80
CA LEU A 71 10.52 -11.97 -14.23
C LEU A 71 11.35 -10.76 -14.68
N GLU A 72 11.14 -9.63 -14.01
CA GLU A 72 11.67 -8.32 -14.38
C GLU A 72 13.18 -8.37 -14.67
N ARG A 73 13.98 -9.03 -13.81
CA ARG A 73 15.44 -9.09 -13.96
C ARG A 73 15.88 -9.70 -15.30
N ARG A 74 15.12 -10.66 -15.85
CA ARG A 74 15.44 -11.29 -17.14
C ARG A 74 15.21 -10.31 -18.28
N PHE A 75 14.11 -9.56 -18.25
CA PHE A 75 13.83 -8.49 -19.22
C PHE A 75 14.89 -7.39 -19.14
N PHE A 76 15.23 -6.95 -17.92
CA PHE A 76 16.27 -5.97 -17.67
C PHE A 76 17.65 -6.40 -18.18
N SER A 77 17.98 -7.69 -18.09
CA SER A 77 19.26 -8.21 -18.57
C SER A 77 19.35 -8.34 -20.09
N ARG A 78 18.21 -8.44 -20.79
CA ARG A 78 18.19 -8.68 -22.24
C ARG A 78 18.15 -7.40 -23.05
N ILE A 79 17.28 -6.46 -22.64
CA ILE A 79 17.03 -5.21 -23.34
C ILE A 79 18.03 -4.16 -22.82
N SER A 80 18.43 -3.21 -23.66
CA SER A 80 19.28 -2.12 -23.19
C SER A 80 18.52 -1.27 -22.15
N THR A 81 19.21 -0.78 -21.12
CA THR A 81 18.56 -0.11 -19.99
C THR A 81 17.72 1.09 -20.42
N LYS A 82 18.22 1.87 -21.39
CA LYS A 82 17.49 3.02 -21.96
C LYS A 82 16.21 2.58 -22.68
N GLU A 83 16.29 1.58 -23.56
CA GLU A 83 15.14 1.13 -24.34
C GLU A 83 14.07 0.49 -23.47
N TYR A 84 14.47 -0.34 -22.50
CA TYR A 84 13.53 -0.95 -21.56
C TYR A 84 12.79 0.10 -20.73
N PHE A 85 13.51 1.10 -20.23
CA PHE A 85 12.90 2.17 -19.43
C PHE A 85 11.89 2.99 -20.25
N LEU A 86 12.25 3.36 -21.48
CA LEU A 86 11.36 4.10 -22.38
C LEU A 86 10.16 3.27 -22.82
N LEU A 87 10.33 1.98 -23.11
CA LEU A 87 9.23 1.08 -23.45
C LEU A 87 8.23 1.01 -22.29
N CYS A 88 8.68 0.77 -21.06
CA CYS A 88 7.79 0.74 -19.91
C CYS A 88 7.06 2.08 -19.72
N LEU A 89 7.74 3.22 -19.91
CA LEU A 89 7.12 4.55 -19.79
C LEU A 89 6.08 4.82 -20.87
N VAL A 90 6.39 4.51 -22.13
CA VAL A 90 5.45 4.69 -23.25
C VAL A 90 4.21 3.83 -23.03
N PHE A 91 4.39 2.56 -22.68
CA PHE A 91 3.25 1.70 -22.37
C PHE A 91 2.48 2.17 -21.12
N GLN A 92 3.17 2.66 -20.09
CA GLN A 92 2.51 3.23 -18.91
C GLN A 92 1.61 4.42 -19.29
N VAL A 93 2.10 5.33 -20.15
CA VAL A 93 1.34 6.47 -20.66
C VAL A 93 0.16 6.00 -21.52
N LEU A 94 0.37 5.06 -22.44
CA LEU A 94 -0.68 4.52 -23.31
C LEU A 94 -1.80 3.84 -22.50
N VAL A 95 -1.46 3.01 -21.52
CA VAL A 95 -2.47 2.34 -20.69
C VAL A 95 -3.20 3.35 -19.80
N THR A 96 -2.50 4.36 -19.27
CA THR A 96 -3.13 5.44 -18.50
C THR A 96 -4.06 6.29 -19.38
N TRP A 97 -3.73 6.48 -20.65
CA TRP A 97 -4.58 7.11 -21.63
C TRP A 97 -5.82 6.26 -21.95
N CYS A 98 -5.69 4.94 -22.01
CA CYS A 98 -6.86 4.05 -22.08
C CYS A 98 -7.76 4.20 -20.84
N CYS A 99 -7.19 4.29 -19.63
CA CYS A 99 -7.96 4.53 -18.40
C CYS A 99 -8.71 5.88 -18.42
N TYR A 100 -8.15 6.91 -19.07
CA TYR A 100 -8.79 8.22 -19.19
C TYR A 100 -10.11 8.17 -19.99
N HIS A 101 -10.14 7.37 -21.06
CA HIS A 101 -11.32 7.22 -21.93
C HIS A 101 -12.29 6.13 -21.47
N THR A 102 -11.83 5.21 -20.63
CA THR A 102 -12.62 4.04 -20.21
C THR A 102 -13.54 4.40 -19.06
N ARG A 103 -14.82 4.01 -19.17
CA ARG A 103 -15.80 4.03 -18.07
C ARG A 103 -16.26 2.63 -17.65
N VAL A 104 -15.79 1.59 -18.34
CA VAL A 104 -16.20 0.18 -18.14
C VAL A 104 -15.25 -0.51 -17.16
N LEU A 105 -15.79 -1.04 -16.05
CA LEU A 105 -15.02 -1.67 -14.97
C LEU A 105 -14.09 -2.82 -15.42
N PRO A 106 -14.55 -3.81 -16.22
CA PRO A 106 -13.65 -4.86 -16.73
C PRO A 106 -12.42 -4.34 -17.49
N ILE A 107 -12.61 -3.31 -18.33
CA ILE A 107 -11.51 -2.70 -19.09
C ILE A 107 -10.57 -1.96 -18.13
N LEU A 108 -11.12 -1.26 -17.13
CA LEU A 108 -10.32 -0.63 -16.07
C LEU A 108 -9.44 -1.66 -15.34
N PHE A 109 -10.00 -2.81 -14.95
CA PHE A 109 -9.23 -3.86 -14.28
C PHE A 109 -8.08 -4.40 -15.15
N MET A 110 -8.33 -4.63 -16.44
CA MET A 110 -7.28 -5.03 -17.38
C MET A 110 -6.18 -3.96 -17.51
N CYS A 111 -6.57 -2.69 -17.66
CA CYS A 111 -5.62 -1.59 -17.71
C CYS A 111 -4.82 -1.48 -16.40
N ARG A 112 -5.46 -1.61 -15.23
CA ARG A 112 -4.80 -1.56 -13.92
C ARG A 112 -3.79 -2.68 -13.74
N PHE A 113 -4.11 -3.89 -14.21
CA PHE A 113 -3.16 -5.00 -14.25
C PHE A 113 -1.93 -4.66 -15.11
N LEU A 114 -2.14 -4.15 -16.32
CA LEU A 114 -1.05 -3.74 -17.21
C LEU A 114 -0.21 -2.59 -16.62
N GLN A 115 -0.84 -1.59 -16.00
CA GLN A 115 -0.11 -0.50 -15.34
C GLN A 115 0.78 -1.02 -14.20
N GLY A 116 0.33 -2.01 -13.43
CA GLY A 116 1.17 -2.63 -12.40
C GLY A 116 2.41 -3.33 -12.99
N LEU A 117 2.29 -3.92 -14.17
CA LEU A 117 3.38 -4.64 -14.84
C LEU A 117 4.48 -3.66 -15.25
N PHE A 118 4.07 -2.56 -15.92
CA PHE A 118 4.99 -1.53 -16.35
C PHE A 118 5.56 -0.72 -15.17
N ASN A 119 4.78 -0.50 -14.10
CA ASN A 119 5.27 0.13 -12.88
C ASN A 119 6.40 -0.69 -12.23
N CYS A 120 6.25 -2.02 -12.14
CA CYS A 120 7.31 -2.88 -11.62
C CYS A 120 8.63 -2.73 -12.40
N GLY A 121 8.54 -2.67 -13.74
CA GLY A 121 9.69 -2.42 -14.61
C GLY A 121 10.33 -1.05 -14.36
N ILE A 122 9.54 0.03 -14.36
CA ILE A 122 10.03 1.40 -14.11
C ILE A 122 10.72 1.49 -12.76
N THR A 123 10.06 1.02 -11.70
CA THR A 123 10.59 1.14 -10.34
C THR A 123 11.89 0.33 -10.20
N SER A 124 12.01 -0.82 -10.87
CA SER A 124 13.19 -1.70 -10.74
C SER A 124 14.42 -1.07 -11.35
N ILE A 125 14.24 -0.42 -12.50
CA ILE A 125 15.28 0.33 -13.17
C ILE A 125 15.68 1.54 -12.33
N CYS A 126 14.70 2.31 -11.83
CA CYS A 126 14.98 3.46 -10.96
C CYS A 126 15.80 3.05 -9.74
N LEU A 127 15.42 1.95 -9.09
CA LEU A 127 16.09 1.44 -7.90
C LEU A 127 17.51 0.95 -8.21
N THR A 128 17.68 0.24 -9.32
CA THR A 128 18.99 -0.24 -9.78
C THR A 128 19.92 0.94 -10.14
N LEU A 129 19.40 1.96 -10.82
CA LEU A 129 20.17 3.16 -11.19
C LEU A 129 20.53 4.02 -9.98
N LEU A 130 19.61 4.14 -9.02
CA LEU A 130 19.83 4.88 -7.77
C LEU A 130 20.89 4.19 -6.92
N PHE A 131 20.71 2.89 -6.61
CA PHE A 131 21.65 2.16 -5.76
C PHE A 131 22.97 1.83 -6.44
N GLY A 132 23.01 1.70 -7.77
CA GLY A 132 24.26 1.54 -8.51
C GLY A 132 25.19 2.75 -8.37
N ARG A 133 24.67 3.91 -7.97
CA ARG A 133 25.44 5.15 -7.74
C ARG A 133 25.79 5.38 -6.28
N LEU A 134 25.11 4.72 -5.35
CA LEU A 134 25.34 4.86 -3.92
C LEU A 134 26.49 3.94 -3.50
N GLN A 135 27.73 4.47 -3.50
CA GLN A 135 28.92 3.68 -3.19
C GLN A 135 29.18 3.50 -1.68
N SER A 136 28.72 4.43 -0.85
CA SER A 136 28.87 4.35 0.61
C SER A 136 27.73 3.51 1.23
N GLU A 137 28.06 2.70 2.23
CA GLU A 137 27.10 1.95 3.05
C GLU A 137 26.04 2.88 3.65
N HIS A 138 26.46 4.02 4.20
CA HIS A 138 25.56 5.04 4.76
C HIS A 138 24.62 5.64 3.70
N ALA A 139 25.12 5.84 2.49
CA ALA A 139 24.33 6.38 1.39
C ALA A 139 23.28 5.36 0.90
N ARG A 140 23.60 4.07 0.89
CA ARG A 140 22.66 2.99 0.55
C ARG A 140 21.56 2.84 1.60
N GLU A 141 21.90 2.82 2.88
CA GLU A 141 20.91 2.74 3.96
C GLU A 141 19.95 3.92 3.94
N THR A 142 20.48 5.14 3.75
CA THR A 142 19.67 6.34 3.58
C THR A 142 18.79 6.28 2.33
N GLY A 143 19.31 5.74 1.21
CA GLY A 143 18.55 5.54 -0.02
C GLY A 143 17.37 4.57 0.15
N TYR A 144 17.57 3.46 0.88
CA TYR A 144 16.49 2.52 1.21
C TYR A 144 15.43 3.18 2.09
N ALA A 145 15.84 3.98 3.08
CA ALA A 145 14.91 4.68 3.96
C ALA A 145 14.04 5.69 3.19
N ILE A 146 14.62 6.45 2.26
CA ILE A 146 13.88 7.37 1.40
C ILE A 146 12.91 6.61 0.50
N PHE A 147 13.37 5.53 -0.14
CA PHE A 147 12.53 4.73 -1.05
C PHE A 147 11.34 4.08 -0.35
N TYR A 148 11.58 3.34 0.73
CA TYR A 148 10.51 2.69 1.47
C TYR A 148 9.62 3.69 2.22
N GLY A 149 10.18 4.82 2.66
CA GLY A 149 9.39 5.97 3.12
C GLY A 149 8.43 6.50 2.04
N MET A 150 8.88 6.68 0.80
CA MET A 150 8.00 7.08 -0.31
C MET A 150 6.90 6.06 -0.58
N ILE A 151 7.20 4.76 -0.51
CA ILE A 151 6.18 3.70 -0.67
C ILE A 151 5.10 3.82 0.41
N LEU A 152 5.46 4.06 1.68
CA LEU A 152 4.48 4.27 2.76
C LEU A 152 3.65 5.54 2.57
N CYS A 153 4.24 6.58 2.00
CA CYS A 153 3.57 7.84 1.70
C CYS A 153 2.73 7.80 0.41
N SER A 154 2.73 6.70 -0.34
CA SER A 154 2.08 6.60 -1.66
C SER A 154 0.62 7.08 -1.65
N SER A 155 -0.20 6.54 -0.75
CA SER A 155 -1.59 6.96 -0.57
C SER A 155 -1.70 8.45 -0.23
N SER A 156 -0.99 8.91 0.81
CA SER A 156 -1.05 10.31 1.26
C SER A 156 -0.61 11.32 0.18
N ILE A 157 0.47 11.04 -0.55
CA ILE A 157 0.96 11.91 -1.64
C ILE A 157 -0.03 11.94 -2.80
N THR A 158 -0.56 10.78 -3.19
CA THR A 158 -1.53 10.70 -4.29
C THR A 158 -2.79 11.49 -3.96
N SER A 159 -3.30 11.29 -2.76
CA SER A 159 -4.47 11.97 -2.24
C SER A 159 -4.28 13.50 -2.17
N LEU A 160 -3.13 13.98 -1.69
CA LEU A 160 -2.79 15.41 -1.66
C LEU A 160 -2.83 16.06 -3.05
N VAL A 161 -2.28 15.38 -4.06
CA VAL A 161 -2.25 15.91 -5.42
C VAL A 161 -3.59 15.75 -6.13
N ALA A 162 -4.34 14.68 -5.82
CA ALA A 162 -5.64 14.41 -6.41
C ALA A 162 -6.72 15.36 -5.90
N ALA A 163 -6.63 15.83 -4.65
CA ALA A 163 -7.63 16.66 -3.99
C ALA A 163 -8.09 17.89 -4.79
N PRO A 164 -7.21 18.84 -5.14
CA PRO A 164 -7.63 20.03 -5.86
C PRO A 164 -8.16 19.70 -7.26
N VAL A 165 -7.77 18.56 -7.83
CA VAL A 165 -8.25 18.13 -9.14
C VAL A 165 -9.68 17.63 -9.03
N ILE A 166 -9.99 16.81 -8.03
CA ILE A 166 -11.32 16.23 -7.84
C ILE A 166 -12.35 17.29 -7.45
N ASP A 167 -11.94 18.29 -6.66
CA ASP A 167 -12.86 19.36 -6.24
C ASP A 167 -13.26 20.28 -7.41
N ASN A 168 -12.39 20.44 -8.43
CA ASN A 168 -12.62 21.36 -9.55
C ASN A 168 -12.96 20.64 -10.88
N PHE A 169 -12.65 19.35 -11.01
CA PHE A 169 -12.74 18.61 -12.26
C PHE A 169 -13.29 17.19 -12.06
N GLU A 170 -13.76 16.59 -13.15
CA GLU A 170 -14.15 15.18 -13.16
C GLU A 170 -12.99 14.24 -12.80
N TYR A 171 -13.32 13.09 -12.21
CA TYR A 171 -12.36 12.08 -11.75
C TYR A 171 -11.40 11.59 -12.86
N ASN A 172 -11.85 11.51 -14.12
CA ASN A 172 -11.00 11.07 -15.23
C ASN A 172 -9.77 11.99 -15.43
N VAL A 173 -9.87 13.27 -15.08
CA VAL A 173 -8.77 14.25 -15.21
C VAL A 173 -7.56 13.84 -14.38
N LEU A 174 -7.72 13.03 -13.34
CA LEU A 174 -6.61 12.45 -12.60
C LEU A 174 -5.69 11.59 -13.47
N TYR A 175 -6.23 10.78 -14.38
CA TYR A 175 -5.42 10.00 -15.33
C TYR A 175 -4.65 10.91 -16.28
N LYS A 176 -5.28 12.01 -16.72
CA LYS A 176 -4.64 13.03 -17.55
C LYS A 176 -3.49 13.73 -16.80
N LEU A 177 -3.69 14.05 -15.52
CA LEU A 177 -2.64 14.58 -14.66
C LEU A 177 -1.47 13.60 -14.54
N MET A 178 -1.74 12.30 -14.30
CA MET A 178 -0.68 11.28 -14.24
C MET A 178 0.11 11.20 -15.55
N ILE A 179 -0.55 11.29 -16.70
CA ILE A 179 0.15 11.32 -18.00
C ILE A 179 1.11 12.51 -18.07
N TYR A 180 0.65 13.71 -17.69
CA TYR A 180 1.49 14.91 -17.72
C TYR A 180 2.68 14.85 -16.77
N THR A 181 2.56 14.19 -15.62
CA THR A 181 3.69 14.05 -14.69
C THR A 181 4.77 13.08 -15.19
N PHE A 182 4.42 12.11 -16.05
CA PHE A 182 5.41 11.21 -16.67
C PHE A 182 6.22 11.86 -17.81
N ILE A 183 5.67 12.86 -18.51
CA ILE A 183 6.28 13.44 -19.72
C ILE A 183 7.66 14.09 -19.45
N PRO A 184 7.83 14.98 -18.44
CA PRO A 184 9.14 15.59 -18.16
C PRO A 184 10.22 14.56 -17.87
N GLY A 185 9.87 13.52 -17.08
CA GLY A 185 10.77 12.42 -16.77
C GLY A 185 11.18 11.63 -18.02
N ALA A 186 10.23 11.32 -18.89
CA ALA A 186 10.49 10.63 -20.15
C ALA A 186 11.41 11.43 -21.10
N ILE A 187 11.18 12.73 -21.23
CA ILE A 187 12.02 13.63 -22.05
C ILE A 187 13.44 13.68 -21.51
N LEU A 188 13.60 13.88 -20.20
CA LEU A 188 14.92 13.89 -19.56
C LEU A 188 15.64 12.53 -19.74
N LEU A 189 14.95 11.40 -19.58
CA LEU A 189 15.56 10.09 -19.83
C LEU A 189 16.03 9.93 -21.28
N LEU A 190 15.24 10.38 -22.26
CA LEU A 190 15.62 10.37 -23.68
C LEU A 190 16.90 11.15 -23.95
N LEU A 191 17.04 12.33 -23.35
CA LEU A 191 18.17 13.23 -23.55
C LEU A 191 19.43 12.76 -22.81
N LEU A 192 19.29 12.28 -21.58
CA LEU A 192 20.40 12.07 -20.67
C LEU A 192 21.02 10.67 -20.73
N MET A 193 20.24 9.63 -21.09
CA MET A 193 20.73 8.24 -21.10
C MET A 193 21.39 7.83 -22.42
N ASN A 194 22.45 7.03 -22.31
CA ASN A 194 23.07 6.29 -23.40
C ASN A 194 22.47 4.88 -23.52
N LYS A 195 22.60 4.27 -24.70
CA LYS A 195 22.21 2.87 -24.90
C LYS A 195 23.29 1.94 -24.35
N VAL A 196 23.11 1.47 -23.11
CA VAL A 196 24.05 0.61 -22.39
C VAL A 196 23.28 -0.57 -21.76
N HIS A 197 23.95 -1.73 -21.65
CA HIS A 197 23.43 -2.88 -20.92
C HIS A 197 24.08 -2.92 -19.53
N LEU A 198 23.29 -2.77 -18.47
CA LEU A 198 23.81 -2.84 -17.08
C LEU A 198 24.22 -4.25 -16.65
N VAL A 199 23.60 -5.27 -17.23
CA VAL A 199 23.79 -6.68 -16.88
C VAL A 199 24.20 -7.44 -18.13
N ARG A 200 25.04 -8.48 -17.95
CA ARG A 200 25.40 -9.38 -19.05
C ARG A 200 24.13 -9.94 -19.69
N LYS A 201 24.06 -9.85 -21.03
CA LYS A 201 22.92 -10.34 -21.80
C LYS A 201 22.61 -11.78 -21.43
N THR A 202 21.42 -12.03 -20.89
CA THR A 202 20.91 -13.39 -20.71
C THR A 202 19.80 -13.68 -21.73
N PRO A 203 19.77 -14.88 -22.33
CA PRO A 203 18.73 -15.23 -23.30
C PRO A 203 17.36 -15.39 -22.63
N LEU A 204 16.31 -14.95 -23.34
CA LEU A 204 14.90 -15.03 -22.89
C LEU A 204 14.29 -16.44 -23.05
N TYR A 205 14.92 -17.34 -23.81
CA TYR A 205 14.35 -18.66 -24.16
C TYR A 205 14.13 -19.60 -22.95
N GLN A 206 14.72 -19.28 -21.79
CA GLN A 206 14.58 -20.08 -20.55
C GLN A 206 13.66 -19.43 -19.51
N LEU A 207 12.78 -18.52 -19.92
CA LEU A 207 11.76 -17.93 -19.04
C LEU A 207 10.69 -18.96 -18.69
N ASP A 208 10.40 -19.12 -17.39
CA ASP A 208 9.37 -20.04 -16.92
C ASP A 208 7.99 -19.39 -17.01
N TRP A 209 7.51 -19.20 -18.24
CA TRP A 209 6.19 -18.64 -18.54
C TRP A 209 5.06 -19.42 -17.88
N SER A 210 5.18 -20.75 -17.77
CA SER A 210 4.14 -21.55 -17.11
C SER A 210 4.01 -21.20 -15.62
N SER A 211 5.12 -20.97 -14.91
CA SER A 211 5.06 -20.52 -13.51
C SER A 211 4.41 -19.15 -13.39
N TYR A 212 4.67 -18.24 -14.34
CA TYR A 212 4.01 -16.94 -14.39
C TYR A 212 2.50 -17.04 -14.63
N PHE A 213 2.08 -17.86 -15.60
CA PHE A 213 0.66 -18.08 -15.89
C PHE A 213 -0.09 -18.87 -14.81
N LEU A 214 0.60 -19.58 -13.92
CA LEU A 214 0.01 -20.14 -12.69
C LEU A 214 -0.09 -19.06 -11.59
N TYR A 215 0.98 -18.27 -11.43
CA TYR A 215 1.11 -17.31 -10.34
C TYR A 215 0.20 -16.08 -10.51
N CYS A 216 0.08 -15.56 -11.74
CA CYS A 216 -0.75 -14.39 -12.05
C CYS A 216 -2.24 -14.58 -11.68
N PRO A 217 -2.97 -15.56 -12.25
CA PRO A 217 -4.38 -15.77 -11.91
C PRO A 217 -4.57 -16.16 -10.44
N MET A 218 -3.62 -16.87 -9.83
CA MET A 218 -3.65 -17.17 -8.40
C MET A 218 -3.68 -15.89 -7.56
N LEU A 219 -2.82 -14.91 -7.87
CA LEU A 219 -2.78 -13.64 -7.15
C LEU A 219 -4.05 -12.82 -7.37
N VAL A 220 -4.54 -12.71 -8.61
CA VAL A 220 -5.76 -11.96 -8.92
C VAL A 220 -6.98 -12.56 -8.21
N LEU A 221 -7.14 -13.89 -8.24
CA LEU A 221 -8.22 -14.58 -7.54
C LEU A 221 -8.09 -14.48 -6.02
N LEU A 222 -6.87 -14.56 -5.48
CA LEU A 222 -6.64 -14.31 -4.06
C LEU A 222 -7.08 -12.89 -3.69
N GLY A 223 -6.76 -11.90 -4.51
CA GLY A 223 -7.22 -10.53 -4.31
C GLY A 223 -8.75 -10.39 -4.40
N TYR A 224 -9.38 -11.12 -5.32
CA TYR A 224 -10.82 -11.15 -5.48
C TYR A 224 -11.52 -11.69 -4.22
N VAL A 225 -11.06 -12.83 -3.70
CA VAL A 225 -11.58 -13.42 -2.47
C VAL A 225 -11.38 -12.51 -1.26
N LEU A 226 -10.23 -11.82 -1.16
CA LEU A 226 -9.96 -10.92 -0.04
C LEU A 226 -10.86 -9.67 -0.04
N ILE A 227 -11.16 -9.11 -1.22
CA ILE A 227 -11.98 -7.89 -1.31
C ILE A 227 -13.47 -8.20 -1.30
N TYR A 228 -13.92 -9.10 -2.18
CA TYR A 228 -15.34 -9.43 -2.34
C TYR A 228 -15.83 -10.52 -1.39
N GLY A 229 -14.94 -11.20 -0.67
CA GLY A 229 -15.31 -12.27 0.25
C GLY A 229 -16.39 -11.82 1.22
N GLN A 230 -16.19 -10.70 1.93
CA GLN A 230 -17.20 -10.20 2.86
C GLN A 230 -18.50 -9.76 2.16
N GLN A 231 -18.42 -9.19 0.96
CA GLN A 231 -19.58 -8.71 0.21
C GLN A 231 -20.50 -9.86 -0.22
N TYR A 232 -19.92 -10.99 -0.61
CA TYR A 232 -20.65 -12.21 -0.95
C TYR A 232 -20.81 -13.17 0.25
N TYR A 233 -20.71 -12.68 1.48
CA TYR A 233 -20.87 -13.50 2.70
C TYR A 233 -19.94 -14.74 2.77
N TRP A 234 -18.72 -14.59 2.24
CA TRP A 234 -17.63 -15.56 2.25
C TRP A 234 -18.01 -16.91 1.62
N LEU A 235 -18.00 -17.97 2.42
CA LEU A 235 -18.24 -19.35 1.98
C LEU A 235 -19.73 -19.66 1.78
N GLN A 236 -20.61 -18.66 1.88
CA GLN A 236 -22.03 -18.83 1.53
C GLN A 236 -22.26 -18.68 0.02
N ASP A 237 -21.38 -17.95 -0.68
CA ASP A 237 -21.48 -17.78 -2.12
C ASP A 237 -20.61 -18.77 -2.88
N ASN A 238 -21.22 -19.44 -3.85
CA ASN A 238 -20.54 -20.45 -4.67
C ASN A 238 -19.37 -19.85 -5.46
N THR A 239 -19.46 -18.59 -5.92
CA THR A 239 -18.40 -17.93 -6.69
C THR A 239 -17.13 -17.78 -5.86
N ILE A 240 -17.26 -17.42 -4.58
CA ILE A 240 -16.12 -17.34 -3.65
C ILE A 240 -15.54 -18.72 -3.37
N ILE A 241 -16.38 -19.75 -3.18
CA ILE A 241 -15.92 -21.14 -3.00
C ILE A 241 -15.10 -21.59 -4.22
N TRP A 242 -15.64 -21.45 -5.44
CA TRP A 242 -14.94 -21.83 -6.68
C TRP A 242 -13.64 -21.05 -6.87
N SER A 243 -13.64 -19.75 -6.55
CA SER A 243 -12.44 -18.91 -6.60
C SER A 243 -11.38 -19.39 -5.61
N LEU A 244 -11.76 -19.69 -4.37
CA LEU A 244 -10.86 -20.19 -3.33
C LEU A 244 -10.29 -21.56 -3.68
N MET A 245 -11.13 -22.49 -4.17
CA MET A 245 -10.69 -23.80 -4.66
C MET A 245 -9.66 -23.64 -5.79
N THR A 246 -9.92 -22.75 -6.74
CA THR A 246 -9.01 -22.46 -7.85
C THR A 246 -7.68 -21.88 -7.35
N VAL A 247 -7.70 -20.97 -6.38
CA VAL A 247 -6.49 -20.43 -5.75
C VAL A 247 -5.67 -21.55 -5.11
N VAL A 248 -6.31 -22.44 -4.35
CA VAL A 248 -5.63 -23.57 -3.69
C VAL A 248 -5.02 -24.52 -4.72
N LEU A 249 -5.76 -24.86 -5.78
CA LEU A 249 -5.26 -25.71 -6.87
C LEU A 249 -4.05 -25.07 -7.58
N LEU A 250 -4.15 -23.80 -7.96
CA LEU A 250 -3.04 -23.08 -8.61
C LEU A 250 -1.82 -22.95 -7.69
N ALA A 251 -2.02 -22.73 -6.39
CA ALA A 251 -0.95 -22.68 -5.40
C ALA A 251 -0.23 -24.03 -5.28
N ILE A 252 -0.97 -25.14 -5.22
CA ILE A 252 -0.40 -26.49 -5.17
C ILE A 252 0.43 -26.75 -6.43
N PHE A 253 -0.13 -26.51 -7.63
CA PHE A 253 0.61 -26.68 -8.88
C PHE A 253 1.85 -25.79 -8.98
N PHE A 254 1.74 -24.55 -8.53
CA PHE A 254 2.86 -23.62 -8.50
C PHE A 254 3.99 -24.12 -7.58
N VAL A 255 3.68 -24.51 -6.34
CA VAL A 255 4.65 -25.01 -5.37
C VAL A 255 5.32 -26.30 -5.86
N LEU A 256 4.54 -27.28 -6.34
CA LEU A 256 5.08 -28.52 -6.91
C LEU A 256 6.08 -28.22 -8.03
N ARG A 257 5.72 -27.30 -8.94
CA ARG A 257 6.61 -26.89 -10.03
C ARG A 257 7.88 -26.21 -9.52
N GLN A 258 7.80 -25.37 -8.49
CA GLN A 258 8.98 -24.72 -7.91
C GLN A 258 9.94 -25.73 -7.28
N VAL A 259 9.43 -26.79 -6.63
CA VAL A 259 10.28 -27.81 -6.00
C VAL A 259 10.96 -28.70 -7.05
N THR A 260 10.28 -29.06 -8.14
CA THR A 260 10.83 -29.99 -9.15
C THR A 260 11.83 -29.33 -10.10
N ARG A 261 11.81 -28.00 -10.27
CA ARG A 261 12.64 -27.30 -11.26
C ARG A 261 14.04 -27.00 -10.72
N LYS A 262 15.06 -27.28 -11.55
CA LYS A 262 16.47 -26.91 -11.28
C LYS A 262 16.72 -25.39 -11.21
N ARG A 263 15.90 -24.60 -11.91
CA ARG A 263 15.95 -23.13 -11.93
C ARG A 263 14.54 -22.60 -11.66
N PRO A 264 14.10 -22.63 -10.38
CA PRO A 264 12.75 -22.22 -10.04
C PRO A 264 12.54 -20.72 -10.27
N PHE A 265 11.29 -20.35 -10.46
CA PHE A 265 10.82 -18.97 -10.52
C PHE A 265 11.05 -18.26 -9.17
N ILE A 266 10.80 -18.95 -8.06
CA ILE A 266 11.12 -18.52 -6.69
C ILE A 266 11.86 -19.67 -5.99
N HIS A 267 13.09 -19.42 -5.55
CA HIS A 267 13.85 -20.39 -4.76
C HIS A 267 13.23 -20.52 -3.36
N LEU A 268 12.54 -21.64 -3.08
CA LEU A 268 11.91 -21.89 -1.78
C LEU A 268 12.91 -22.13 -0.65
N GLU A 269 14.20 -22.27 -0.97
CA GLU A 269 15.28 -22.39 0.02
C GLU A 269 15.41 -21.18 0.94
N VAL A 270 14.87 -20.02 0.53
CA VAL A 270 14.79 -18.81 1.38
C VAL A 270 14.12 -19.10 2.73
N PHE A 271 13.12 -19.99 2.75
CA PHE A 271 12.39 -20.38 3.96
C PHE A 271 13.19 -21.28 4.91
N LYS A 272 14.34 -21.82 4.49
CA LYS A 272 15.23 -22.57 5.39
C LYS A 272 15.83 -21.66 6.48
N SER A 273 15.94 -20.35 6.21
CA SER A 273 16.44 -19.36 7.18
C SER A 273 15.34 -18.96 8.16
N LYS A 274 15.53 -19.27 9.45
CA LYS A 274 14.59 -18.84 10.52
C LYS A 274 14.48 -17.31 10.61
N ALA A 275 15.59 -16.61 10.37
CA ALA A 275 15.61 -15.15 10.35
C ALA A 275 14.75 -14.58 9.21
N PHE A 276 14.78 -15.22 8.03
CA PHE A 276 13.91 -14.84 6.92
C PHE A 276 12.43 -14.97 7.28
N GLY A 277 12.01 -16.13 7.81
CA GLY A 277 10.63 -16.35 8.24
C GLY A 277 10.16 -15.36 9.31
N PHE A 278 11.02 -15.03 10.28
CA PHE A 278 10.72 -14.03 11.30
C PHE A 278 10.56 -12.62 10.69
N GLY A 279 11.43 -12.24 9.75
CA GLY A 279 11.32 -10.98 9.02
C GLY A 279 10.01 -10.86 8.24
N LEU A 280 9.56 -11.94 7.59
CA LEU A 280 8.26 -11.98 6.92
C LEU A 280 7.08 -11.82 7.90
N LEU A 281 7.17 -12.43 9.08
CA LEU A 281 6.17 -12.28 10.15
C LEU A 281 6.08 -10.80 10.60
N LEU A 282 7.22 -10.16 10.87
CA LEU A 282 7.27 -8.73 11.19
C LEU A 282 6.67 -7.87 10.09
N LEU A 283 6.98 -8.17 8.83
CA LEU A 283 6.47 -7.43 7.68
C LEU A 283 4.95 -7.59 7.53
N GLY A 284 4.43 -8.82 7.66
CA GLY A 284 3.00 -9.09 7.61
C GLY A 284 2.24 -8.39 8.73
N GLY A 285 2.75 -8.47 9.97
CA GLY A 285 2.17 -7.78 11.12
C GLY A 285 2.17 -6.26 10.95
N LEU A 286 3.25 -5.66 10.43
CA LEU A 286 3.30 -4.23 10.11
C LEU A 286 2.19 -3.83 9.13
N TYR A 287 1.94 -4.61 8.08
CA TYR A 287 0.89 -4.31 7.10
C TYR A 287 -0.53 -4.45 7.66
N LEU A 288 -0.77 -5.44 8.54
CA LEU A 288 -2.06 -5.55 9.26
C LEU A 288 -2.32 -4.33 10.14
N ILE A 289 -1.33 -3.98 10.97
CA ILE A 289 -1.38 -2.84 11.88
C ILE A 289 -1.52 -1.53 11.11
N ARG A 290 -0.75 -1.36 10.02
CA ARG A 290 -0.77 -0.14 9.21
C ARG A 290 -2.10 0.05 8.48
N GLY A 291 -2.77 -1.03 8.08
CA GLY A 291 -4.05 -0.93 7.37
C GLY A 291 -5.18 -0.34 8.22
N SER A 292 -5.08 -0.39 9.56
CA SER A 292 -6.00 0.33 10.46
C SER A 292 -6.06 1.83 10.16
N PHE A 293 -4.99 2.41 9.62
CA PHE A 293 -4.95 3.81 9.23
C PHE A 293 -6.03 4.19 8.21
N SER A 294 -6.45 3.25 7.35
CA SER A 294 -7.55 3.49 6.42
C SER A 294 -8.87 3.76 7.15
N ILE A 295 -9.08 3.19 8.34
CA ILE A 295 -10.23 3.49 9.20
C ILE A 295 -10.14 4.92 9.73
N THR A 296 -8.94 5.39 10.10
CA THR A 296 -8.75 6.80 10.52
C THR A 296 -9.10 7.77 9.40
N THR A 297 -8.66 7.50 8.17
CA THR A 297 -9.00 8.37 7.02
C THR A 297 -10.49 8.31 6.68
N SER A 298 -11.12 7.13 6.80
CA SER A 298 -12.57 6.99 6.65
C SER A 298 -13.34 7.69 7.76
N TYR A 299 -12.85 7.68 9.00
CA TYR A 299 -13.44 8.40 10.13
C TYR A 299 -13.47 9.92 9.90
N PHE A 300 -12.36 10.51 9.42
CA PHE A 300 -12.29 11.93 9.11
C PHE A 300 -13.30 12.37 8.04
N SER A 301 -13.46 11.57 6.99
CA SER A 301 -14.39 11.89 5.91
C SER A 301 -15.85 11.56 6.25
N THR A 302 -16.14 10.42 6.87
CA THR A 302 -17.53 9.95 7.05
C THR A 302 -18.18 10.40 8.35
N VAL A 303 -17.43 10.46 9.46
CA VAL A 303 -18.01 10.80 10.77
C VAL A 303 -17.87 12.30 11.04
N LEU A 304 -16.64 12.81 10.94
CA LEU A 304 -16.35 14.23 11.13
C LEU A 304 -16.79 15.09 9.93
N GLY A 305 -16.99 14.49 8.75
CA GLY A 305 -17.45 15.21 7.57
C GLY A 305 -16.42 16.23 7.08
N MET A 306 -15.12 15.97 7.29
CA MET A 306 -14.06 16.87 6.86
C MET A 306 -14.02 16.96 5.33
N ASP A 307 -13.92 18.20 4.84
CA ASP A 307 -13.67 18.45 3.42
C ASP A 307 -12.36 17.78 2.97
N PRO A 308 -12.26 17.35 1.71
CA PRO A 308 -11.09 16.66 1.20
C PRO A 308 -9.79 17.43 1.48
N ILE A 309 -9.74 18.74 1.18
CA ILE A 309 -8.57 19.59 1.39
C ILE A 309 -8.05 19.52 2.84
N ASN A 310 -8.93 19.70 3.83
CA ASN A 310 -8.57 19.66 5.25
C ASN A 310 -8.07 18.26 5.67
N LEU A 311 -8.71 17.19 5.18
CA LEU A 311 -8.27 15.82 5.45
C LEU A 311 -6.85 15.60 4.92
N TYR A 312 -6.53 16.10 3.73
CA TYR A 312 -5.21 15.90 3.14
C TYR A 312 -4.12 16.77 3.76
N GLU A 313 -4.46 17.95 4.28
CA GLU A 313 -3.56 18.72 5.15
C GLU A 313 -3.17 17.92 6.39
N LEU A 314 -4.10 17.19 7.01
CA LEU A 314 -3.77 16.27 8.11
C LEU A 314 -2.80 15.17 7.67
N LEU A 315 -2.94 14.64 6.46
CA LEU A 315 -2.05 13.62 5.93
C LEU A 315 -0.61 14.12 5.69
N LEU A 316 -0.38 15.42 5.54
CA LEU A 316 0.97 15.99 5.48
C LEU A 316 1.75 15.71 6.76
N TYR A 317 1.11 15.83 7.92
CA TYR A 317 1.75 15.52 9.20
C TYR A 317 2.11 14.04 9.32
N ASN A 318 1.31 13.15 8.72
CA ASN A 318 1.66 11.75 8.62
C ASN A 318 2.90 11.53 7.73
N ILE A 319 2.98 12.20 6.58
CA ILE A 319 4.15 12.15 5.68
C ILE A 319 5.41 12.65 6.43
N LEU A 320 5.30 13.75 7.18
CA LEU A 320 6.39 14.27 8.01
C LEU A 320 6.83 13.24 9.08
N GLY A 321 5.87 12.58 9.72
CA GLY A 321 6.14 11.45 10.61
C GLY A 321 6.92 10.34 9.92
N ILE A 322 6.48 9.88 8.74
CA ILE A 322 7.15 8.81 7.98
C ILE A 322 8.57 9.22 7.60
N ALA A 323 8.76 10.43 7.08
CA ALA A 323 10.06 10.94 6.68
C ALA A 323 11.03 11.02 7.87
N THR A 324 10.57 11.57 9.00
CA THR A 324 11.39 11.67 10.23
C THR A 324 11.71 10.29 10.80
N GLY A 325 10.73 9.39 10.87
CA GLY A 325 10.93 8.01 11.34
C GLY A 325 11.90 7.22 10.48
N ALA A 326 11.80 7.34 9.15
CA ALA A 326 12.72 6.71 8.21
C ALA A 326 14.16 7.22 8.38
N VAL A 327 14.34 8.53 8.56
CA VAL A 327 15.66 9.15 8.79
C VAL A 327 16.25 8.72 10.13
N ILE A 328 15.45 8.71 11.20
CA ILE A 328 15.87 8.25 12.54
C ILE A 328 16.33 6.79 12.45
N SER A 329 15.53 5.94 11.82
CA SER A 329 15.83 4.53 11.64
C SER A 329 17.11 4.30 10.83
N ALA A 330 17.27 4.99 9.69
CA ALA A 330 18.51 4.96 8.92
C ALA A 330 19.73 5.34 9.78
N ARG A 331 19.65 6.42 10.57
CA ARG A 331 20.75 6.83 11.46
C ARG A 331 21.05 5.80 12.55
N LEU A 332 20.04 5.14 13.11
CA LEU A 332 20.23 4.11 14.14
C LEU A 332 20.87 2.85 13.56
N VAL A 333 20.48 2.44 12.34
CA VAL A 333 21.10 1.33 11.60
C VAL A 333 22.56 1.67 11.27
N ILE A 334 22.83 2.87 10.74
CA ILE A 334 24.19 3.38 10.47
C ILE A 334 25.08 3.31 11.72
N LYS A 335 24.53 3.68 12.88
CA LYS A 335 25.23 3.62 14.18
C LYS A 335 25.34 2.20 14.75
N LYS A 336 24.98 1.17 13.99
CA LYS A 336 25.01 -0.25 14.38
C LYS A 336 24.28 -0.54 15.68
N ARG A 337 23.19 0.20 15.96
CA ARG A 337 22.30 -0.11 17.08
C ARG A 337 21.57 -1.43 16.81
N PRO A 338 21.27 -2.23 17.83
CA PRO A 338 20.58 -3.51 17.64
C PRO A 338 19.20 -3.28 16.99
N LEU A 339 18.88 -4.07 15.97
CA LEU A 339 17.60 -3.96 15.25
C LEU A 339 16.40 -4.12 16.16
N GLN A 340 16.52 -4.97 17.19
CA GLN A 340 15.52 -5.15 18.22
C GLN A 340 15.09 -3.83 18.85
N PHE A 341 16.02 -2.92 19.15
CA PHE A 341 15.70 -1.61 19.71
C PHE A 341 14.91 -0.74 18.74
N ILE A 342 15.30 -0.72 17.47
CA ILE A 342 14.63 0.08 16.44
C ILE A 342 13.20 -0.40 16.22
N TRP A 343 13.00 -1.72 16.15
CA TRP A 343 11.67 -2.32 15.98
C TRP A 343 10.79 -2.10 17.21
N LEU A 344 11.32 -2.32 18.43
CA LEU A 344 10.55 -2.08 19.65
C LEU A 344 10.13 -0.62 19.78
N ALA A 345 11.03 0.33 19.52
CA ALA A 345 10.70 1.75 19.53
C ALA A 345 9.60 2.07 18.50
N GLY A 346 9.72 1.56 17.27
CA GLY A 346 8.75 1.82 16.22
C GLY A 346 7.37 1.17 16.45
N PHE A 347 7.32 -0.09 16.92
CA PHE A 347 6.06 -0.73 17.31
C PHE A 347 5.45 -0.08 18.55
N PHE A 348 6.25 0.38 19.51
CA PHE A 348 5.75 1.14 20.65
C PHE A 348 5.09 2.46 20.22
N LEU A 349 5.68 3.18 19.28
CA LEU A 349 5.05 4.39 18.71
C LEU A 349 3.74 4.07 18.00
N LEU A 350 3.68 2.97 17.24
CA LEU A 350 2.42 2.50 16.66
C LEU A 350 1.39 2.15 17.75
N LEU A 351 1.81 1.56 18.88
CA LEU A 351 0.92 1.29 20.01
C LEU A 351 0.36 2.60 20.60
N VAL A 352 1.22 3.60 20.81
CA VAL A 352 0.80 4.93 21.28
C VAL A 352 -0.24 5.53 20.32
N PHE A 353 0.00 5.49 19.01
CA PHE A 353 -0.99 5.95 18.02
C PHE A 353 -2.34 5.23 18.17
N HIS A 354 -2.35 3.90 18.26
CA HIS A 354 -3.60 3.14 18.35
C HIS A 354 -4.36 3.44 19.65
N THR A 355 -3.64 3.50 20.77
CA THR A 355 -4.23 3.83 22.07
C THR A 355 -4.75 5.26 22.10
N THR A 356 -4.02 6.23 21.55
CA THR A 356 -4.49 7.62 21.49
C THR A 356 -5.72 7.75 20.58
N MET A 357 -5.70 7.14 19.39
CA MET A 357 -6.88 7.15 18.49
C MET A 357 -8.10 6.49 19.11
N PHE A 358 -7.92 5.40 19.88
CA PHE A 358 -9.01 4.75 20.59
C PHE A 358 -9.80 5.72 21.48
N PHE A 359 -9.10 6.64 22.18
CA PHE A 359 -9.74 7.66 23.00
C PHE A 359 -10.23 8.89 22.23
N LEU A 360 -9.71 9.13 21.01
CA LEU A 360 -10.05 10.28 20.17
C LEU A 360 -11.18 9.99 19.15
N PHE A 361 -11.69 8.77 19.08
CA PHE A 361 -12.86 8.45 18.27
C PHE A 361 -14.13 9.04 18.91
N THR A 362 -14.51 10.23 18.46
CA THR A 362 -15.68 11.00 18.94
C THR A 362 -16.53 11.47 17.77
N THR A 363 -17.74 11.98 18.02
CA THR A 363 -18.58 12.54 16.93
C THR A 363 -18.15 13.94 16.50
N GLU A 364 -17.46 14.65 17.39
CA GLU A 364 -16.98 16.01 17.17
C GLU A 364 -15.56 16.11 17.71
N ALA A 365 -14.65 16.65 16.90
CA ALA A 365 -13.26 16.85 17.27
C ALA A 365 -12.65 17.95 16.40
N ASP A 366 -11.76 18.74 16.97
CA ASP A 366 -10.96 19.70 16.21
C ASP A 366 -9.85 18.98 15.42
N MET A 367 -9.55 19.50 14.23
CA MET A 367 -8.51 18.99 13.34
C MET A 367 -7.15 18.92 14.05
N ARG A 368 -6.83 19.92 14.87
CA ARG A 368 -5.52 20.03 15.55
C ARG A 368 -5.24 18.88 16.51
N THR A 369 -6.29 18.27 17.07
CA THR A 369 -6.19 17.14 17.99
C THR A 369 -5.56 15.91 17.33
N PHE A 370 -5.69 15.77 16.01
CA PHE A 370 -5.18 14.61 15.26
C PHE A 370 -3.75 14.78 14.74
N ILE A 371 -3.18 15.99 14.80
CA ILE A 371 -1.82 16.26 14.31
C ILE A 371 -0.80 15.36 15.02
N PHE A 372 -0.82 15.33 16.36
CA PHE A 372 0.11 14.54 17.16
C PHE A 372 0.00 13.02 16.90
N PRO A 373 -1.19 12.39 16.97
CA PRO A 373 -1.36 10.99 16.60
C PRO A 373 -0.85 10.65 15.20
N LEU A 374 -1.11 11.49 14.19
CA LEU A 374 -0.73 11.22 12.81
C LEU A 374 0.79 11.27 12.59
N ILE A 375 1.49 12.19 13.28
CA ILE A 375 2.96 12.23 13.28
C ILE A 375 3.52 10.95 13.90
N ILE A 376 2.99 10.53 15.06
CA ILE A 376 3.44 9.31 15.74
C ILE A 376 3.21 8.07 14.88
N GLN A 377 2.05 7.98 14.24
CA GLN A 377 1.72 6.88 13.32
C GLN A 377 2.77 6.77 12.21
N GLY A 378 3.08 7.91 11.58
CA GLY A 378 4.05 7.97 10.51
C GLY A 378 5.45 7.62 11.00
N LEU A 379 5.85 8.16 12.15
CA LEU A 379 7.16 7.94 12.74
C LEU A 379 7.38 6.47 13.10
N GLY A 380 6.39 5.82 13.71
CA GLY A 380 6.42 4.37 13.98
C GLY A 380 6.53 3.54 12.70
N ALA A 381 5.68 3.81 11.69
CA ALA A 381 5.71 3.06 10.44
C ALA A 381 7.03 3.22 9.66
N GLY A 382 7.51 4.47 9.54
CA GLY A 382 8.78 4.80 8.89
C GLY A 382 10.00 4.19 9.60
N MET A 383 9.95 4.10 10.93
CA MET A 383 11.04 3.49 11.70
C MET A 383 11.17 1.98 11.47
N VAL A 384 10.04 1.28 11.32
CA VAL A 384 9.98 -0.18 11.30
C VAL A 384 10.17 -0.78 9.91
N MET A 385 9.60 -0.15 8.87
CA MET A 385 9.55 -0.75 7.52
C MET A 385 10.93 -1.01 6.93
N THR A 386 11.80 0.00 6.88
CA THR A 386 13.10 -0.09 6.21
C THR A 386 14.00 -1.17 6.83
N PRO A 387 14.20 -1.22 8.16
CA PRO A 387 15.06 -2.24 8.76
C PRO A 387 14.49 -3.65 8.64
N ILE A 388 13.16 -3.84 8.65
CA ILE A 388 12.57 -5.17 8.38
C ILE A 388 12.96 -5.66 6.99
N ILE A 389 12.85 -4.81 5.98
CA ILE A 389 13.13 -5.22 4.60
C ILE A 389 14.62 -5.51 4.41
N LEU A 390 15.50 -4.68 4.99
CA LEU A 390 16.94 -4.94 4.99
C LEU A 390 17.29 -6.23 5.73
N PHE A 391 16.60 -6.53 6.83
CA PHE A 391 16.77 -7.78 7.57
C PHE A 391 16.36 -9.01 6.75
N ILE A 392 15.20 -8.95 6.07
CA ILE A 392 14.74 -10.03 5.18
C ILE A 392 15.78 -10.32 4.09
N ILE A 393 16.29 -9.30 3.43
CA ILE A 393 17.22 -9.46 2.31
C ILE A 393 18.59 -9.93 2.78
N SER A 394 19.07 -9.44 3.91
CA SER A 394 20.37 -9.84 4.49
C SER A 394 20.34 -11.21 5.16
N SER A 395 19.16 -11.76 5.46
CA SER A 395 19.00 -13.08 6.09
C SER A 395 19.21 -14.28 5.14
N VAL A 396 19.49 -14.01 3.86
CA VAL A 396 19.53 -14.99 2.77
C VAL A 396 20.79 -14.75 1.92
N PRO A 397 21.45 -15.80 1.38
CA PRO A 397 22.61 -15.64 0.49
C PRO A 397 22.30 -14.82 -0.77
N ASP A 398 23.28 -14.04 -1.24
CA ASP A 398 23.16 -13.15 -2.41
C ASP A 398 22.62 -13.84 -3.67
N ALA A 399 22.94 -15.12 -3.87
CA ALA A 399 22.49 -15.91 -5.00
C ALA A 399 20.97 -16.06 -5.10
N ILE A 400 20.27 -16.10 -3.95
CA ILE A 400 18.81 -16.29 -3.84
C ILE A 400 18.10 -15.06 -3.23
N SER A 401 18.83 -13.95 -3.06
CA SER A 401 18.32 -12.66 -2.55
C SER A 401 17.17 -12.09 -3.40
N GLN A 402 17.18 -12.31 -4.71
CA GLN A 402 16.07 -11.92 -5.59
C GLN A 402 14.76 -12.64 -5.23
N SER A 403 14.84 -13.95 -4.94
CA SER A 403 13.68 -14.72 -4.49
C SER A 403 13.21 -14.28 -3.11
N ALA A 404 14.14 -13.94 -2.20
CA ALA A 404 13.81 -13.38 -0.89
C ALA A 404 12.98 -12.09 -1.03
N SER A 405 13.39 -11.22 -1.94
CA SER A 405 12.67 -9.97 -2.18
C SER A 405 11.32 -10.18 -2.88
N ALA A 406 11.22 -11.09 -3.85
CA ALA A 406 9.95 -11.44 -4.48
C ALA A 406 8.93 -11.98 -3.46
N VAL A 407 9.37 -12.84 -2.54
CA VAL A 407 8.54 -13.31 -1.43
C VAL A 407 8.17 -12.17 -0.48
N GLY A 408 9.08 -11.25 -0.20
CA GLY A 408 8.79 -10.05 0.59
C GLY A 408 7.67 -9.19 -0.03
N VAL A 409 7.70 -9.00 -1.36
CA VAL A 409 6.63 -8.32 -2.12
C VAL A 409 5.31 -9.08 -2.02
N PHE A 410 5.34 -10.41 -2.20
CA PHE A 410 4.16 -11.27 -2.06
C PHE A 410 3.53 -11.20 -0.66
N ILE A 411 4.33 -11.19 0.40
CA ILE A 411 3.84 -11.04 1.77
C ILE A 411 3.18 -9.68 1.96
N ARG A 412 3.78 -8.60 1.46
CA ARG A 412 3.17 -7.28 1.55
C ARG A 412 1.85 -7.19 0.80
N TYR A 413 1.77 -7.76 -0.40
CA TYR A 413 0.52 -7.88 -1.15
C TYR A 413 -0.56 -8.64 -0.36
N THR A 414 -0.22 -9.83 0.13
CA THR A 414 -1.15 -10.70 0.84
C THR A 414 -1.67 -10.07 2.12
N PHE A 415 -0.77 -9.49 2.94
CA PHE A 415 -1.15 -8.85 4.19
C PHE A 415 -1.82 -7.48 4.00
N PHE A 416 -1.52 -6.75 2.92
CA PHE A 416 -2.27 -5.57 2.52
C PHE A 416 -3.73 -5.93 2.16
N GLY A 417 -3.92 -6.96 1.34
CA GLY A 417 -5.25 -7.48 1.00
C GLY A 417 -5.98 -8.05 2.23
N LEU A 418 -5.29 -8.82 3.07
CA LEU A 418 -5.85 -9.39 4.30
C LEU A 418 -6.26 -8.32 5.31
N SER A 419 -5.46 -7.27 5.47
CA SER A 419 -5.83 -6.13 6.34
C SER A 419 -7.12 -5.46 5.84
N THR A 420 -7.24 -5.27 4.52
CA THR A 420 -8.45 -4.71 3.89
C THR A 420 -9.67 -5.64 4.08
N ALA A 421 -9.49 -6.94 3.88
CA ALA A 421 -10.52 -7.95 4.09
C ALA A 421 -11.05 -7.97 5.53
N LEU A 422 -10.13 -7.95 6.51
CA LEU A 422 -10.45 -7.87 7.93
C LEU A 422 -11.18 -6.57 8.25
N MET A 423 -10.72 -5.43 7.75
CA MET A 423 -11.39 -4.15 7.94
C MET A 423 -12.84 -4.18 7.40
N ASN A 424 -13.04 -4.70 6.19
CA ASN A 424 -14.38 -4.82 5.59
C ASN A 424 -15.28 -5.76 6.39
N PHE A 425 -14.75 -6.89 6.86
CA PHE A 425 -15.46 -7.81 7.76
C PHE A 425 -15.88 -7.12 9.06
N PHE A 426 -14.93 -6.45 9.73
CA PHE A 426 -15.18 -5.79 11.00
C PHE A 426 -16.18 -4.64 10.85
N PHE A 427 -16.04 -3.82 9.81
CA PHE A 427 -16.97 -2.76 9.48
C PHE A 427 -18.39 -3.31 9.31
N LEU A 428 -18.61 -4.24 8.37
CA LEU A 428 -19.96 -4.73 8.08
C LEU A 428 -20.59 -5.51 9.25
N TYR A 429 -19.82 -6.38 9.91
CA TYR A 429 -20.35 -7.22 10.98
C TYR A 429 -20.55 -6.45 12.29
N TYR A 430 -19.52 -5.76 12.79
CA TYR A 430 -19.61 -5.08 14.07
C TYR A 430 -20.41 -3.79 14.00
N SER A 431 -20.37 -3.02 12.90
CA SER A 431 -21.26 -1.85 12.78
C SER A 431 -22.73 -2.28 12.80
N LYS A 432 -23.10 -3.39 12.16
CA LYS A 432 -24.46 -3.92 12.22
C LYS A 432 -24.86 -4.32 13.65
N ILE A 433 -24.00 -5.05 14.37
CA ILE A 433 -24.26 -5.45 15.76
C ILE A 433 -24.42 -4.24 16.68
N HIS A 434 -23.51 -3.26 16.57
CA HIS A 434 -23.56 -2.05 17.38
C HIS A 434 -24.78 -1.20 17.06
N ALA A 435 -25.16 -1.08 15.79
CA ALA A 435 -26.39 -0.40 15.38
C ALA A 435 -27.65 -1.09 15.94
N MET A 436 -27.76 -2.41 15.85
CA MET A 436 -28.88 -3.17 16.41
C MET A 436 -28.97 -3.02 17.93
N ARG A 437 -27.84 -3.17 18.65
CA ARG A 437 -27.80 -2.98 20.10
C ARG A 437 -28.19 -1.58 20.53
N LEU A 438 -27.79 -0.57 19.75
CA LEU A 438 -28.15 0.83 20.03
C LEU A 438 -29.65 1.06 19.77
N SER A 439 -30.18 0.55 18.66
CA SER A 439 -31.61 0.60 18.33
C SER A 439 -32.48 -0.10 19.37
N ASP A 440 -32.09 -1.29 19.84
CA ASP A 440 -32.81 -2.04 20.87
C ASP A 440 -32.87 -1.28 22.21
N ARG A 441 -31.76 -0.63 22.60
CA ARG A 441 -31.71 0.18 23.83
C ARG A 441 -32.60 1.41 23.73
N ILE A 442 -32.58 2.09 22.60
CA ILE A 442 -33.44 3.25 22.33
C ILE A 442 -34.92 2.84 22.34
N SER A 443 -35.27 1.68 21.76
CA SER A 443 -36.66 1.21 21.70
C SER A 443 -37.21 0.69 23.03
N ARG A 444 -36.38 0.09 23.89
CA ARG A 444 -36.85 -0.59 25.12
C ARG A 444 -36.77 0.28 26.38
N ALA A 445 -35.97 1.35 26.39
CA ALA A 445 -35.60 2.03 27.63
C ALA A 445 -35.67 3.57 27.59
N ASP A 446 -36.04 4.21 26.48
CA ASP A 446 -35.83 5.65 26.33
C ASP A 446 -37.12 6.48 26.45
N ASN A 447 -37.31 7.10 27.62
CA ASN A 447 -38.30 8.17 27.82
C ASN A 447 -37.93 9.45 27.03
N GLY A 448 -36.69 9.58 26.54
CA GLY A 448 -36.19 10.74 25.79
C GLY A 448 -36.20 10.61 24.26
N LEU A 449 -36.61 9.46 23.71
CA LEU A 449 -36.67 9.26 22.25
C LEU A 449 -37.68 10.21 21.60
N GLN A 450 -38.88 10.31 22.18
CA GLN A 450 -39.94 11.18 21.69
C GLN A 450 -39.49 12.66 21.73
N GLU A 451 -38.77 13.05 22.79
CA GLU A 451 -38.23 14.40 22.95
C GLU A 451 -37.15 14.71 21.90
N ARG A 452 -36.25 13.76 21.60
CA ARG A 452 -35.24 13.91 20.54
C ARG A 452 -35.86 14.02 19.15
N LEU A 453 -36.87 13.17 18.86
CA LEU A 453 -37.59 13.24 17.58
C LEU A 453 -38.33 14.57 17.44
N ASN A 454 -38.98 15.04 18.50
CA ASN A 454 -39.62 16.37 18.52
C ASN A 454 -38.60 17.49 18.31
N THR A 455 -37.40 17.38 18.88
CA THR A 455 -36.31 18.35 18.69
C THR A 455 -35.84 18.40 17.23
N TYR A 456 -35.62 17.23 16.61
CA TYR A 456 -35.27 17.16 15.19
C TYR A 456 -36.40 17.68 14.30
N GLN A 457 -37.65 17.31 14.60
CA GLN A 457 -38.81 17.78 13.84
C GLN A 457 -38.97 19.30 13.95
N ALA A 458 -38.86 19.88 15.15
CA ALA A 458 -38.92 21.32 15.36
C ALA A 458 -37.80 22.06 14.62
N ALA A 459 -36.57 21.54 14.63
CA ALA A 459 -35.45 22.11 13.88
C ALA A 459 -35.67 22.07 12.35
N LEU A 460 -36.31 21.01 11.84
CA LEU A 460 -36.64 20.86 10.42
C LEU A 460 -37.82 21.77 10.02
N GLN A 461 -38.84 21.88 10.86
CA GLN A 461 -39.96 22.80 10.67
C GLN A 461 -39.51 24.27 10.70
N ALA A 462 -38.56 24.62 11.58
CA ALA A 462 -37.94 25.95 11.61
C ALA A 462 -37.20 26.31 10.31
N ARG A 463 -36.84 25.32 9.49
CA ARG A 463 -36.27 25.50 8.14
C ARG A 463 -37.33 25.47 7.02
N GLY A 464 -38.63 25.52 7.37
CA GLY A 464 -39.74 25.62 6.42
C GLY A 464 -40.29 24.29 5.89
N MET A 465 -39.93 23.15 6.48
CA MET A 465 -40.48 21.85 6.06
C MET A 465 -41.87 21.58 6.64
N MET A 466 -42.74 20.95 5.84
CA MET A 466 -44.07 20.52 6.26
C MET A 466 -43.98 19.48 7.40
N PRO A 467 -44.93 19.44 8.34
CA PRO A 467 -44.87 18.59 9.53
C PRO A 467 -44.65 17.10 9.25
N ASP A 468 -45.34 16.55 8.25
CA ASP A 468 -45.23 15.13 7.87
C ASP A 468 -43.86 14.79 7.28
N GLN A 469 -43.32 15.68 6.45
CA GLN A 469 -42.00 15.52 5.85
C GLN A 469 -40.90 15.67 6.92
N ALA A 470 -41.06 16.61 7.85
CA ALA A 470 -40.15 16.82 8.97
C ALA A 470 -40.11 15.61 9.92
N ALA A 471 -41.25 14.98 10.21
CA ALA A 471 -41.31 13.76 11.03
C ALA A 471 -40.55 12.60 10.40
N LYS A 472 -40.73 12.37 9.09
CA LYS A 472 -40.00 11.31 8.35
C LYS A 472 -38.49 11.58 8.24
N LEU A 473 -38.09 12.85 8.13
CA LEU A 473 -36.67 13.22 8.11
C LEU A 473 -36.04 13.16 9.50
N ALA A 474 -36.79 13.44 10.57
CA ALA A 474 -36.33 13.32 11.94
C ALA A 474 -35.92 11.89 12.31
N THR A 475 -36.69 10.88 11.86
CA THR A 475 -36.31 9.47 12.03
C THR A 475 -35.06 9.13 11.22
N GLY A 476 -34.95 9.62 9.98
CA GLY A 476 -33.74 9.45 9.17
C GLY A 476 -32.48 10.10 9.77
N LEU A 477 -32.61 11.22 10.48
CA LEU A 477 -31.51 11.85 11.23
C LEU A 477 -31.09 11.01 12.44
N LEU A 478 -32.05 10.42 13.15
CA LEU A 478 -31.77 9.48 14.23
C LEU A 478 -31.01 8.25 13.72
N ASP A 479 -31.44 7.67 12.59
CA ASP A 479 -30.75 6.55 11.97
C ASP A 479 -29.32 6.91 11.58
N LYS A 480 -29.10 8.09 10.99
CA LYS A 480 -27.74 8.58 10.70
C LYS A 480 -26.91 8.73 11.97
N ALA A 481 -27.48 9.22 13.07
CA ALA A 481 -26.78 9.33 14.35
C ALA A 481 -26.41 7.94 14.91
N ILE A 482 -27.32 6.96 14.83
CA ILE A 482 -27.06 5.56 15.21
C ILE A 482 -25.92 4.98 14.37
N GLN A 483 -25.93 5.19 13.05
CA GLN A 483 -24.86 4.71 12.16
C GLN A 483 -23.51 5.37 12.47
N LYS A 484 -23.47 6.68 12.79
CA LYS A 484 -22.23 7.34 13.24
C LYS A 484 -21.69 6.72 14.53
N GLN A 485 -22.55 6.45 15.51
CA GLN A 485 -22.13 5.82 16.76
C GLN A 485 -21.68 4.36 16.57
N ALA A 486 -22.36 3.61 15.71
CA ALA A 486 -21.96 2.27 15.33
C ALA A 486 -20.60 2.25 14.59
N PHE A 487 -20.33 3.28 13.77
CA PHE A 487 -19.03 3.49 13.15
C PHE A 487 -17.93 3.67 14.22
N LEU A 488 -18.15 4.56 15.19
CA LEU A 488 -17.15 4.81 16.23
C LEU A 488 -16.85 3.55 17.03
N LYS A 489 -17.88 2.79 17.41
CA LYS A 489 -17.70 1.57 18.22
C LYS A 489 -16.93 0.46 17.50
N TYR A 490 -17.19 0.19 16.21
CA TYR A 490 -16.37 -0.81 15.51
C TYR A 490 -14.93 -0.31 15.33
N ALA A 491 -14.72 0.99 15.07
CA ALA A 491 -13.39 1.55 14.92
C ALA A 491 -12.58 1.39 16.21
N MET A 492 -13.20 1.65 17.37
CA MET A 492 -12.61 1.41 18.68
C MET A 492 -12.26 -0.08 18.90
N ASP A 493 -13.19 -1.00 18.62
CA ASP A 493 -12.96 -2.45 18.78
C ASP A 493 -11.79 -2.93 17.90
N TYR A 494 -11.73 -2.46 16.64
CA TYR A 494 -10.67 -2.81 15.71
C TYR A 494 -9.31 -2.24 16.15
N TYR A 495 -9.29 -1.00 16.65
CA TYR A 495 -8.06 -0.38 17.16
C TYR A 495 -7.55 -1.08 18.42
N GLN A 496 -8.44 -1.55 19.28
CA GLN A 496 -8.07 -2.36 20.43
C GLN A 496 -7.44 -3.70 19.98
N LEU A 497 -8.03 -4.38 18.99
CA LEU A 497 -7.47 -5.61 18.43
C LEU A 497 -6.07 -5.39 17.85
N MET A 498 -5.87 -4.31 17.08
CA MET A 498 -4.56 -3.95 16.54
C MET A 498 -3.57 -3.58 17.64
N GLY A 499 -4.01 -2.93 18.73
CA GLY A 499 -3.21 -2.70 19.93
C GLY A 499 -2.70 -4.00 20.56
N ILE A 500 -3.57 -5.01 20.68
CA ILE A 500 -3.19 -6.36 21.16
C ILE A 500 -2.17 -7.00 20.21
N LEU A 501 -2.41 -6.93 18.90
CA LEU A 501 -1.48 -7.46 17.90
C LEU A 501 -0.10 -6.79 18.02
N ILE A 502 -0.03 -5.46 18.21
CA ILE A 502 1.24 -4.76 18.42
C ILE A 502 1.96 -5.26 19.66
N MET A 503 1.25 -5.46 20.78
CA MET A 503 1.85 -6.01 22.01
C MET A 503 2.41 -7.42 21.79
N VAL A 504 1.68 -8.28 21.05
CA VAL A 504 2.17 -9.61 20.65
C VAL A 504 3.41 -9.51 19.78
N MET A 505 3.45 -8.60 18.81
CA MET A 505 4.62 -8.37 17.96
C MET A 505 5.84 -7.91 18.77
N MET A 506 5.65 -6.99 19.72
CA MET A 506 6.71 -6.54 20.62
C MET A 506 7.23 -7.69 21.48
N LEU A 507 6.35 -8.52 22.02
CA LEU A 507 6.72 -9.69 22.82
C LEU A 507 7.52 -10.71 21.97
N LEU A 508 7.09 -10.98 20.74
CA LEU A 508 7.83 -11.84 19.80
C LEU A 508 9.23 -11.30 19.48
N ILE A 509 9.37 -9.97 19.34
CA ILE A 509 10.67 -9.31 19.14
C ILE A 509 11.56 -9.47 20.38
N ILE A 510 11.01 -9.35 21.59
CA ILE A 510 11.76 -9.52 22.84
C ILE A 510 12.23 -10.97 23.02
N MET A 511 11.38 -11.94 22.69
CA MET A 511 11.66 -13.36 22.85
C MET A 511 12.61 -13.95 21.79
N ALA A 512 13.07 -13.16 20.82
CA ALA A 512 13.91 -13.63 19.72
C ALA A 512 15.39 -13.20 19.91
N PRO A 513 16.18 -13.93 20.74
CA PRO A 513 17.54 -13.52 21.13
C PRO A 513 18.55 -13.50 19.98
N PHE A 514 18.26 -14.14 18.85
CA PHE A 514 19.11 -14.10 17.66
C PHE A 514 19.16 -12.70 17.02
N ILE A 515 18.17 -11.84 17.26
CA ILE A 515 18.09 -10.47 16.71
C ILE A 515 19.09 -9.54 17.41
N ASN A 516 19.32 -9.74 18.71
CA ASN A 516 20.25 -8.90 19.48
C ASN A 516 21.69 -8.97 18.96
N ARG A 517 22.05 -10.03 18.22
CA ARG A 517 23.40 -10.23 17.66
C ARG A 517 23.50 -9.88 16.17
N THR A 518 22.38 -9.59 15.50
CA THR A 518 22.39 -9.27 14.06
C THR A 518 22.70 -7.79 13.84
N SER A 519 23.89 -7.51 13.30
CA SER A 519 24.21 -6.23 12.68
C SER A 519 24.00 -6.36 11.17
N ILE A 520 23.22 -5.44 10.58
CA ILE A 520 23.11 -5.34 9.13
C ILE A 520 24.44 -4.74 8.65
N ASN A 521 25.21 -5.49 7.88
CA ASN A 521 26.31 -4.93 7.10
C ASN A 521 25.86 -4.91 5.65
N VAL A 522 25.51 -3.74 5.12
CA VAL A 522 25.07 -3.59 3.73
C VAL A 522 26.30 -3.58 2.83
N LYS A 523 26.89 -4.77 2.63
CA LYS A 523 28.10 -4.92 1.80
C LYS A 523 27.82 -4.50 0.36
N ALA A 524 28.81 -3.90 -0.30
CA ALA A 524 28.76 -3.38 -1.68
C ALA A 524 28.30 -4.39 -2.75
N LYS A 525 28.34 -5.71 -2.46
CA LYS A 525 27.97 -6.78 -3.41
C LYS A 525 26.50 -7.22 -3.34
N GLN A 526 25.72 -6.77 -2.34
CA GLN A 526 24.32 -7.15 -2.24
C GLN A 526 23.48 -6.46 -3.33
N PRO A 527 22.67 -7.19 -4.11
CA PRO A 527 21.77 -6.57 -5.08
C PRO A 527 20.80 -5.62 -4.37
N ALA A 528 20.30 -4.61 -5.10
CA ALA A 528 19.24 -3.76 -4.59
C ALA A 528 18.06 -4.64 -4.14
N ALA A 529 17.48 -4.34 -2.98
CA ALA A 529 16.18 -4.89 -2.58
C ALA A 529 15.23 -4.81 -3.77
N ALA A 530 14.55 -5.90 -4.15
CA ALA A 530 13.61 -5.84 -5.26
C ALA A 530 12.45 -4.88 -4.93
N THR A 531 11.85 -4.40 -6.01
CA THR A 531 10.87 -3.32 -6.04
C THR A 531 9.56 -3.59 -5.33
N PHE A 532 8.91 -2.48 -4.99
CA PHE A 532 7.52 -2.25 -4.60
C PHE A 532 6.85 -3.20 -3.67
#